data_AF-A0A497L746-F1
#
_entry.id   AF-A0A497L746-F1
#
_cell.length_a   1.000
_cell.length_b   1.000
_cell.length_c   1.000
_cell.angle_alpha   90.00
_cell.angle_beta   90.00
_cell.angle_gamma   90.00
#
_symmetry.space_group_name_H-M   'P 1'
#
loop_
_entity.id
_entity.type
_entity.pdbx_description
1 polymer ?
#
loop_
_entity_poly.entity_id
_entity_poly.type
_entity_poly.pdbx_seq_one_letter_code
_entity_poly.pdbx_strand_id
1 'polypeptide(L)'
;MKKLTIIYSPQCPWNTHFMGEITNWASSHDVEIEEIDVFEAYETAKTYLEKTTIGFTRHMFITVFVDGEWVPGHPGNPEFKTHLLKALGEATDD
;
A
#
# COMPACT_ATOMS: atom_id res chain seq x y z
N MET A 1 10.35 -6.18 12.76
CA MET A 1 9.51 -6.62 11.64
C MET A 1 8.19 -5.87 11.63
N LYS A 2 7.97 -5.03 10.62
CA LYS A 2 6.68 -4.38 10.33
C LYS A 2 5.90 -5.22 9.31
N LYS A 3 4.58 -5.05 9.25
CA LYS A 3 3.74 -5.69 8.22
C LYS A 3 3.32 -4.69 7.15
N LEU A 4 3.66 -4.95 5.89
CA LEU A 4 3.25 -4.17 4.72
C LEU A 4 2.11 -4.91 4.00
N THR A 5 0.89 -4.39 4.07
CA THR A 5 -0.26 -4.97 3.38
C THR A 5 -0.58 -4.15 2.13
N ILE A 6 -0.59 -4.79 0.96
CA ILE A 6 -0.89 -4.19 -0.35
C ILE A 6 -2.24 -4.73 -0.82
N ILE A 7 -3.25 -3.89 -0.85
CA ILE A 7 -4.58 -4.23 -1.36
C ILE A 7 -4.66 -3.75 -2.79
N TYR A 8 -5.01 -4.61 -3.73
CA TYR A 8 -5.03 -4.27 -5.14
C TYR A 8 -6.16 -4.94 -5.91
N SER A 9 -6.46 -4.41 -7.10
CA SER A 9 -7.36 -5.04 -8.06
C SER A 9 -6.57 -5.59 -9.26
N PRO A 10 -6.65 -6.88 -9.60
CA PRO A 10 -5.87 -7.51 -10.67
C PRO A 10 -6.19 -6.96 -12.07
N GLN A 11 -7.37 -6.38 -12.26
CA GLN A 11 -7.80 -5.82 -13.54
C GLN A 11 -7.03 -4.55 -13.96
N CYS A 12 -6.29 -3.91 -13.03
CA CYS A 12 -5.49 -2.73 -13.35
C CYS A 12 -4.11 -3.15 -13.88
N PRO A 13 -3.76 -2.86 -15.14
CA PRO A 13 -2.49 -3.32 -15.74
C PRO A 13 -1.25 -2.67 -15.12
N TRP A 14 -1.42 -1.56 -14.39
CA TRP A 14 -0.32 -0.84 -13.74
C TRP A 14 0.08 -1.43 -12.39
N ASN A 15 -0.74 -2.30 -11.80
CA ASN A 15 -0.50 -2.81 -10.45
C ASN A 15 0.76 -3.65 -10.35
N THR A 16 1.09 -4.46 -11.36
CA THR A 16 2.36 -5.20 -11.38
C THR A 16 3.57 -4.26 -11.28
N HIS A 17 3.51 -3.11 -11.96
CA HIS A 17 4.57 -2.11 -11.88
C HIS A 17 4.62 -1.46 -10.49
N PHE A 18 3.48 -0.98 -9.97
CA PHE A 18 3.43 -0.34 -8.67
C PHE A 18 3.82 -1.27 -7.51
N MET A 19 3.40 -2.53 -7.56
CA MET A 19 3.83 -3.54 -6.58
C MET A 19 5.35 -3.74 -6.61
N GLY A 20 5.94 -3.80 -7.81
CA GLY A 20 7.40 -3.86 -7.96
C GLY A 20 8.10 -2.66 -7.33
N GLU A 21 7.57 -1.45 -7.54
CA GLU A 21 8.12 -0.24 -6.93
C GLU A 21 7.97 -0.22 -5.40
N ILE A 22 6.78 -0.53 -4.88
CA ILE A 22 6.50 -0.61 -3.44
C ILE A 22 7.43 -1.62 -2.76
N THR A 23 7.55 -2.82 -3.31
CA THR A 23 8.41 -3.88 -2.78
C THR A 23 9.88 -3.48 -2.84
N ASN A 24 10.32 -2.82 -3.92
CA ASN A 24 11.69 -2.32 -4.03
C ASN A 24 11.98 -1.23 -2.98
N TRP A 25 11.07 -0.27 -2.78
CA TRP A 25 11.22 0.76 -1.73
C TRP A 25 11.24 0.14 -0.33
N ALA A 26 10.47 -0.90 -0.08
CA ALA A 26 10.40 -1.57 1.22
C ALA A 26 11.57 -2.55 1.46
N SER A 27 12.33 -2.93 0.42
CA SER A 27 13.36 -3.99 0.48
C SER A 27 14.53 -3.72 1.43
N SER A 28 14.82 -2.46 1.74
CA SER A 28 15.83 -2.06 2.72
C SER A 28 15.36 -2.16 4.18
N HIS A 29 14.10 -2.52 4.39
CA HIS A 29 13.47 -2.59 5.71
C HIS A 29 13.14 -4.04 6.07
N ASP A 30 13.15 -4.33 7.37
CA ASP A 30 12.68 -5.61 7.92
C ASP A 30 11.14 -5.63 7.91
N VAL A 31 10.56 -5.98 6.76
CA VAL A 31 9.11 -6.01 6.53
C VAL A 31 8.62 -7.37 6.06
N GLU A 32 7.46 -7.78 6.55
CA GLU A 32 6.66 -8.87 5.99
C GLU A 32 5.65 -8.28 5.00
N ILE A 33 5.66 -8.74 3.74
CA ILE A 33 4.76 -8.25 2.70
C ILE A 33 3.58 -9.20 2.54
N GLU A 34 2.37 -8.66 2.62
CA GLU A 34 1.10 -9.35 2.37
C GLU A 34 0.38 -8.68 1.21
N GLU A 35 0.01 -9.46 0.20
CA GLU A 35 -0.75 -8.99 -0.96
C GLU A 35 -2.19 -9.49 -0.87
N ILE A 36 -3.15 -8.59 -1.07
CA ILE A 36 -4.59 -8.89 -0.99
C ILE A 36 -5.25 -8.47 -2.30
N ASP A 37 -5.68 -9.46 -3.07
CA ASP A 37 -6.57 -9.25 -4.21
C ASP A 37 -7.99 -8.96 -3.70
N VAL A 38 -8.55 -7.82 -4.09
CA VAL A 38 -9.89 -7.38 -3.69
C VAL A 38 -11.01 -8.32 -4.13
N PHE A 39 -10.82 -9.10 -5.20
CA PHE A 39 -11.83 -10.05 -5.69
C PHE A 39 -11.72 -11.41 -4.99
N GLU A 40 -10.52 -11.84 -4.62
CA GLU A 40 -10.34 -13.12 -3.92
C GLU A 40 -10.65 -13.00 -2.42
N ALA A 41 -10.35 -11.84 -1.81
CA ALA A 41 -10.47 -11.59 -0.38
C ALA A 41 -11.25 -10.30 -0.06
N TYR A 42 -12.42 -10.15 -0.68
CA TYR A 42 -13.24 -8.93 -0.61
C TYR A 42 -13.53 -8.43 0.81
N GLU A 43 -13.98 -9.29 1.73
CA GLU A 43 -14.34 -8.85 3.10
C GLU A 43 -13.12 -8.37 3.89
N THR A 44 -11.97 -9.02 3.69
CA THR A 44 -10.69 -8.57 4.27
C THR A 44 -10.31 -7.22 3.69
N ALA A 45 -10.31 -7.09 2.36
CA ALA A 45 -9.98 -5.85 1.67
C ALA A 45 -10.88 -4.68 2.10
N LYS A 46 -12.19 -4.93 2.18
CA LYS A 46 -13.19 -3.98 2.65
C LYS A 46 -12.89 -3.46 4.07
N THR A 47 -12.54 -4.35 5.00
CA THR A 47 -12.21 -3.99 6.39
C THR A 47 -11.04 -2.98 6.47
N TYR A 48 -10.05 -3.12 5.59
CA TYR A 48 -8.96 -2.15 5.50
C TYR A 48 -9.38 -0.85 4.80
N LEU A 49 -10.10 -0.95 3.68
CA LEU A 49 -10.51 0.21 2.89
C LEU A 49 -11.48 1.12 3.65
N GLU A 50 -12.29 0.59 4.57
CA GLU A 50 -13.16 1.37 5.46
C GLU A 50 -12.39 2.31 6.41
N LYS A 51 -11.09 2.06 6.63
CA LYS A 51 -10.22 2.94 7.44
C LYS A 51 -9.66 4.13 6.66
N THR A 52 -9.93 4.21 5.36
CA THR A 52 -9.36 5.23 4.47
C THR A 52 -10.38 6.33 4.16
N THR A 53 -9.90 7.52 3.80
CA THR A 53 -10.79 8.62 3.36
C THR A 53 -11.21 8.51 1.88
N ILE A 54 -10.65 7.55 1.15
CA ILE A 54 -10.73 7.43 -0.32
C ILE A 54 -11.85 6.51 -0.81
N GLY A 55 -12.38 5.62 0.04
CA GLY A 55 -13.45 4.69 -0.32
C GLY A 55 -13.18 3.90 -1.61
N PHE A 56 -14.23 3.58 -2.37
CA PHE A 56 -14.14 2.87 -3.65
C PHE A 56 -13.83 3.81 -4.85
N THR A 57 -12.68 4.51 -4.85
CA THR A 57 -12.25 5.39 -5.97
C THR A 57 -11.03 4.84 -6.72
N ARG A 58 -10.41 5.59 -7.66
CA ARG A 58 -9.18 5.16 -8.38
C ARG A 58 -8.05 4.68 -7.44
N HIS A 59 -8.03 5.14 -6.19
CA HIS A 59 -7.08 4.68 -5.18
C HIS A 59 -7.32 3.22 -4.74
N MET A 60 -8.52 2.68 -4.95
CA MET A 60 -8.84 1.27 -4.71
C MET A 60 -8.08 0.32 -5.64
N PHE A 61 -7.58 0.80 -6.79
CA PHE A 61 -6.80 -0.06 -7.67
C PHE A 61 -5.56 -0.59 -6.97
N ILE A 62 -4.91 0.23 -6.13
CA ILE A 62 -3.84 -0.20 -5.23
C ILE A 62 -3.74 0.73 -4.01
N THR A 63 -3.85 0.17 -2.82
CA THR A 63 -3.73 0.88 -1.54
C THR A 63 -2.79 0.11 -0.60
N VAL A 64 -1.98 0.84 0.16
CA VAL A 64 -0.94 0.25 1.02
C VAL A 64 -1.19 0.61 2.48
N PHE A 65 -0.88 -0.34 3.36
CA PHE A 65 -0.93 -0.19 4.81
C PHE A 65 0.39 -0.68 5.42
N VAL A 66 0.83 -0.03 6.49
CA VAL A 66 1.97 -0.45 7.32
C VAL A 66 1.47 -0.65 8.74
N ASP A 67 1.65 -1.85 9.30
CA ASP A 67 1.15 -2.26 10.62
C ASP A 67 -0.36 -2.03 10.78
N GLY A 68 -1.12 -2.11 9.68
CA GLY A 68 -2.56 -1.87 9.64
C GLY A 68 -2.98 -0.40 9.48
N GLU A 69 -2.02 0.54 9.47
CA GLU A 69 -2.23 1.97 9.28
C GLU A 69 -2.10 2.34 7.79
N TRP A 70 -3.01 3.18 7.30
CA TRP A 70 -3.06 3.56 5.89
C TRP A 70 -1.89 4.46 5.50
N VAL A 71 -1.24 4.18 4.36
CA VAL A 71 -0.25 5.05 3.74
C VAL A 71 -0.95 5.99 2.75
N PRO A 72 -1.02 7.32 3.01
CA PRO A 72 -1.76 8.24 2.16
C PRO A 72 -1.16 8.39 0.76
N GLY A 73 -2.04 8.47 -0.25
CA GLY A 73 -1.66 8.75 -1.64
C GLY A 73 -1.90 7.58 -2.60
N HIS A 74 -1.22 7.62 -3.74
CA HIS A 74 -1.24 6.57 -4.77
C HIS A 74 0.21 6.35 -5.25
N PRO A 75 0.66 5.11 -5.53
CA PRO A 75 2.05 4.81 -5.90
C PRO A 75 2.59 5.60 -7.09
N GLY A 76 1.73 5.94 -8.06
CA GLY A 76 2.10 6.80 -9.18
C GLY A 76 2.33 8.29 -8.85
N ASN A 77 2.11 8.71 -7.59
CA ASN A 77 2.35 10.09 -7.17
C ASN A 77 3.72 10.23 -6.46
N PRO A 78 4.47 11.32 -6.69
CA PRO A 78 5.80 11.51 -6.11
C PRO A 78 5.85 11.47 -4.58
N GLU A 79 4.82 12.00 -3.90
CA GLU A 79 4.75 12.08 -2.44
C GLU A 79 4.53 10.74 -1.75
N PHE A 80 3.97 9.75 -2.45
CA PHE A 80 3.61 8.46 -1.86
C PHE A 80 4.83 7.71 -1.32
N LYS A 81 5.94 7.73 -2.06
CA LYS A 81 7.19 7.09 -1.62
C LYS A 81 7.63 7.63 -0.26
N THR A 82 7.61 8.95 -0.08
CA THR A 82 7.98 9.59 1.19
C THR A 82 7.07 9.15 2.34
N HIS A 83 5.75 9.07 2.11
CA HIS A 83 4.81 8.59 3.12
C HIS A 83 5.06 7.13 3.50
N LEU A 84 5.33 6.27 2.52
CA LEU A 84 5.64 4.87 2.75
C LEU A 84 6.91 4.71 3.59
N LEU A 85 8.00 5.35 3.19
CA LEU A 85 9.28 5.27 3.91
C LEU A 85 9.18 5.80 5.34
N LYS A 86 8.46 6.90 5.55
CA LYS A 86 8.16 7.42 6.89
C LYS A 86 7.36 6.39 7.72
N ALA A 87 6.36 5.73 7.14
CA ALA A 87 5.59 4.70 7.83
C ALA A 87 6.43 3.45 8.18
N LEU A 88 7.43 3.14 7.36
CA LEU A 88 8.42 2.09 7.60
C LEU A 88 9.48 2.46 8.64
N GLY A 89 9.47 3.69 9.15
CA GLY A 89 10.36 4.16 10.22
C GLY A 89 11.66 4.79 9.73
N GLU A 90 11.74 5.17 8.44
CA GLU A 90 12.85 6.00 7.96
C GLU A 90 12.72 7.41 8.56
N ALA A 91 13.80 7.90 9.16
CA ALA A 91 13.85 9.25 9.69
C ALA A 91 13.72 10.23 8.51
N THR A 92 12.67 11.05 8.52
CA THR A 92 12.60 12.21 7.65
C THR A 92 13.39 13.33 8.32
N ASP A 93 14.42 13.85 7.66
CA ASP A 93 15.12 15.07 8.06
C ASP A 93 14.11 16.24 8.04
N ASP A 94 13.41 16.46 9.16
CA ASP A 94 12.61 17.67 9.44
C ASP A 94 13.50 18.74 10.11
#